data_AF-A0A4S3TNY9-F1
#
_entry.id   AF-A0A4S3TNY9-F1
#
_cell.length_a   1.000
_cell.length_b   1.000
_cell.length_c   1.000
_cell.angle_alpha   90.00
_cell.angle_beta   90.00
_cell.angle_gamma   90.00
#
_symmetry.space_group_name_H-M   'P 1'
#
loop_
_entity.id
_entity.type
_entity.pdbx_description
1 polymer ?
#
loop_
_entity_poly.entity_id
_entity_poly.type
_entity_poly.pdbx_seq_one_letter_code
_entity_poly.pdbx_strand_id
1 'polypeptide(L)'
;MTRVCLIGDDDCNLQYELLSRETSRDALATYDLERPFANSLAVRTVSIGAAISLLNDLQWYLTRFVEEALVLEPSISDDEWLSRPLAERLRNGDADPAETREFYKVYGLERESGESDGTSGDSKAAAAEANSRAAGDDDSSPPTDEEPAQPGDDGGQTQPAAGRPRLVEPLYVRRTGGELPAYDLRDVSETLVVRVTESEYASAP
;
A
#
# COMPACT_ATOMS: atom_id res chain seq x y z
N MET A 1 -11.53 9.30 -10.52
CA MET A 1 -11.89 7.87 -10.65
C MET A 1 -11.98 7.30 -9.25
N THR A 2 -12.98 6.48 -8.99
CA THR A 2 -13.17 5.80 -7.70
C THR A 2 -12.09 4.74 -7.53
N ARG A 3 -11.60 4.56 -6.31
CA ARG A 3 -10.64 3.50 -5.99
C ARG A 3 -11.26 2.52 -5.01
N VAL A 4 -11.14 1.24 -5.32
CA VAL A 4 -11.43 0.15 -4.37
C VAL A 4 -10.11 -0.36 -3.85
N CYS A 5 -9.98 -0.54 -2.54
CA CYS A 5 -8.81 -1.14 -1.92
C CYS A 5 -9.26 -2.26 -0.98
N LEU A 6 -8.79 -3.47 -1.24
CA LEU A 6 -9.02 -4.66 -0.44
C LEU A 6 -7.77 -4.89 0.42
N ILE A 7 -7.96 -5.06 1.72
CA ILE A 7 -6.92 -5.40 2.70
C ILE A 7 -7.13 -6.86 3.10
N GLY A 8 -6.11 -7.69 2.90
CA GLY A 8 -6.19 -9.12 3.15
C GLY A 8 -6.00 -9.49 4.61
N ASP A 9 -6.62 -10.59 5.03
CA ASP A 9 -6.38 -11.19 6.34
C ASP A 9 -4.89 -11.55 6.53
N ASP A 10 -4.37 -11.37 7.74
CA ASP A 10 -2.97 -11.67 8.10
C ASP A 10 -2.57 -13.14 7.84
N ASP A 11 -3.55 -14.06 7.83
CA ASP A 11 -3.34 -15.51 7.65
C ASP A 11 -3.25 -15.95 6.18
N CYS A 12 -3.35 -15.02 5.22
CA CYS A 12 -3.33 -15.37 3.79
C CYS A 12 -2.60 -14.34 2.92
N ASN A 13 -2.25 -14.78 1.70
CA ASN A 13 -1.80 -13.87 0.64
C ASN A 13 -3.00 -13.50 -0.23
N LEU A 14 -3.55 -12.31 -0.04
CA LEU A 14 -4.78 -11.87 -0.71
C LEU A 14 -4.69 -11.97 -2.23
N GLN A 15 -3.57 -11.50 -2.79
CA GLN A 15 -3.40 -11.49 -4.24
C GLN A 15 -3.43 -12.90 -4.82
N TYR A 16 -2.72 -13.84 -4.18
CA TYR A 16 -2.74 -15.22 -4.60
C TYR A 16 -4.14 -15.83 -4.48
N GLU A 17 -4.83 -15.61 -3.36
CA GLU A 17 -6.17 -16.14 -3.14
C GLU A 17 -7.20 -15.61 -4.16
N LEU A 18 -7.15 -14.33 -4.52
CA LEU A 18 -8.06 -13.76 -5.53
C LEU A 18 -7.69 -14.19 -6.96
N LEU A 19 -6.41 -14.16 -7.33
CA LEU A 19 -6.01 -14.41 -8.73
C LEU A 19 -5.91 -15.90 -9.10
N SER A 20 -5.85 -16.80 -8.11
CA SER A 20 -5.87 -18.25 -8.35
C SER A 20 -7.27 -18.80 -8.67
N ARG A 21 -8.33 -17.99 -8.48
CA ARG A 21 -9.73 -18.41 -8.58
C ARG A 21 -10.37 -17.80 -9.81
N GLU A 22 -10.89 -18.63 -10.70
CA GLU A 22 -11.43 -18.21 -12.01
C GLU A 22 -12.41 -17.04 -11.90
N THR A 23 -13.48 -17.16 -11.10
CA THR A 23 -14.49 -16.10 -10.97
C THR A 23 -13.91 -14.78 -10.43
N SER A 24 -13.05 -14.84 -9.41
CA SER A 24 -12.41 -13.63 -8.88
C SER A 24 -11.42 -13.02 -9.86
N ARG A 25 -10.63 -13.86 -10.54
CA ARG A 25 -9.67 -13.43 -11.55
C ARG A 25 -10.38 -12.77 -12.72
N ASP A 26 -11.47 -13.35 -13.20
CA ASP A 26 -12.24 -12.83 -14.33
C ASP A 26 -12.89 -11.48 -13.99
N ALA A 27 -13.42 -11.32 -12.77
CA ALA A 27 -13.94 -10.04 -12.28
C ALA A 27 -12.86 -8.96 -12.19
N LEU A 28 -11.60 -9.34 -11.92
CA LEU A 28 -10.46 -8.42 -11.78
C LEU A 28 -9.70 -8.18 -13.09
N ALA A 29 -9.87 -9.04 -14.10
CA ALA A 29 -9.05 -9.08 -15.31
C ALA A 29 -9.10 -7.80 -16.15
N THR A 30 -10.16 -7.00 -16.02
CA THR A 30 -10.36 -5.76 -16.77
C THR A 30 -9.75 -4.53 -16.09
N TYR A 31 -9.17 -4.70 -14.89
CA TYR A 31 -8.63 -3.60 -14.10
C TYR A 31 -7.11 -3.68 -13.97
N ASP A 32 -6.48 -2.51 -13.89
CA ASP A 32 -5.10 -2.39 -13.46
C ASP A 32 -4.99 -2.60 -11.94
N LEU A 33 -4.20 -3.59 -11.55
CA LEU A 33 -4.04 -3.98 -10.15
C LEU A 33 -2.89 -3.21 -9.49
N GLU A 34 -3.23 -2.40 -8.51
CA GLU A 34 -2.28 -1.72 -7.63
C GLU A 34 -2.21 -2.42 -6.27
N ARG A 35 -1.16 -2.13 -5.50
CA ARG A 35 -0.96 -2.69 -4.15
C ARG A 35 -0.40 -1.58 -3.24
N PRO A 36 -1.26 -0.65 -2.76
CA PRO A 36 -0.82 0.50 -1.97
C PRO A 36 -0.27 0.14 -0.59
N PHE A 37 -0.82 -0.90 0.02
CA PHE A 37 -0.49 -1.34 1.38
C PHE A 37 0.05 -2.78 1.38
N ALA A 38 0.64 -3.19 2.50
CA ALA A 38 0.93 -4.60 2.76
C ALA A 38 -0.34 -5.46 2.63
N ASN A 39 -0.20 -6.65 2.06
CA ASN A 39 -1.30 -7.59 1.80
C ASN A 39 -2.57 -6.97 1.17
N SER A 40 -2.42 -5.96 0.30
CA SER A 40 -3.56 -5.28 -0.32
C SER A 40 -3.65 -5.50 -1.84
N LEU A 41 -4.86 -5.33 -2.37
CA LEU A 41 -5.13 -5.25 -3.80
C LEU A 41 -6.08 -4.07 -4.06
N ALA A 42 -5.69 -3.14 -4.91
CA ALA A 42 -6.49 -1.98 -5.26
C ALA A 42 -6.74 -1.88 -6.76
N VAL A 43 -7.93 -1.39 -7.13
CA VAL A 43 -8.33 -1.16 -8.51
C VAL A 43 -9.02 0.19 -8.64
N ARG A 44 -9.04 0.72 -9.87
CA ARG A 44 -9.75 1.95 -10.20
C ARG A 44 -11.00 1.63 -10.98
N THR A 45 -12.13 2.15 -10.53
CA THR A 45 -13.41 2.05 -11.21
C THR A 45 -13.89 3.44 -11.64
N VAL A 46 -14.86 3.45 -12.56
CA VAL A 46 -15.39 4.70 -13.12
C VAL A 46 -16.31 5.46 -12.17
N SER A 47 -16.89 4.77 -11.17
CA SER A 47 -17.84 5.33 -10.21
C SER A 47 -17.97 4.47 -8.97
N ILE A 48 -18.52 5.04 -7.90
CA ILE A 48 -18.92 4.30 -6.69
C ILE A 48 -19.88 3.15 -7.01
N GLY A 49 -20.76 3.30 -8.00
CA GLY A 49 -21.64 2.22 -8.44
C GLY A 49 -20.87 1.03 -9.02
N ALA A 50 -19.86 1.29 -9.85
CA ALA A 50 -18.99 0.24 -10.40
C ALA A 50 -18.12 -0.41 -9.31
N ALA A 51 -17.64 0.38 -8.34
CA ALA A 51 -16.94 -0.13 -7.17
C ALA A 51 -17.80 -1.12 -6.36
N ILE A 52 -19.04 -0.75 -6.02
CA ILE A 52 -19.93 -1.64 -5.26
C ILE A 52 -20.32 -2.88 -6.07
N SER A 53 -20.57 -2.76 -7.37
CA SER A 53 -20.83 -3.94 -8.21
C SER A 53 -19.67 -4.93 -8.19
N LEU A 54 -18.43 -4.46 -8.35
CA LEU A 54 -17.24 -5.30 -8.24
C LEU A 54 -17.13 -5.98 -6.86
N LEU A 55 -17.35 -5.22 -5.78
CA LEU A 55 -17.32 -5.78 -4.42
C LEU A 55 -18.39 -6.87 -4.21
N ASN A 56 -19.56 -6.72 -4.84
CA ASN A 56 -20.62 -7.72 -4.80
C ASN A 56 -20.25 -8.98 -5.60
N ASP A 57 -19.62 -8.83 -6.78
CA ASP A 57 -19.13 -9.96 -7.56
C ASP A 57 -18.05 -10.74 -6.79
N LEU A 58 -17.27 -10.05 -5.96
CA LEU A 58 -16.23 -10.63 -5.11
C LEU A 58 -16.73 -11.11 -3.74
N GLN A 59 -18.01 -10.95 -3.40
CA GLN A 59 -18.55 -11.11 -2.03
C GLN A 59 -18.07 -12.36 -1.30
N TRP A 60 -18.13 -13.51 -1.97
CA TRP A 60 -17.75 -14.80 -1.37
C TRP A 60 -16.27 -14.82 -0.95
N TYR A 61 -15.40 -14.20 -1.75
CA TYR A 61 -13.97 -14.08 -1.47
C TYR A 61 -13.69 -13.02 -0.40
N LEU A 62 -14.43 -11.90 -0.42
CA LEU A 62 -14.28 -10.85 0.58
C LEU A 62 -14.52 -11.40 1.99
N THR A 63 -15.58 -12.17 2.19
CA THR A 63 -15.89 -12.76 3.51
C THR A 63 -14.88 -13.79 4.00
N ARG A 64 -13.91 -14.19 3.17
CA ARG A 64 -13.02 -15.32 3.46
C ARG A 64 -11.54 -14.93 3.54
N PHE A 65 -11.16 -13.86 2.86
CA PHE A 65 -9.75 -13.48 2.68
C PHE A 65 -9.48 -11.98 2.88
N VAL A 66 -10.53 -11.17 3.07
CA VAL A 66 -10.42 -9.72 3.16
C VAL A 66 -10.86 -9.28 4.54
N GLU A 67 -9.93 -8.67 5.26
CA GLU A 67 -10.19 -8.01 6.54
C GLU A 67 -11.04 -6.74 6.32
N GLU A 68 -10.66 -5.93 5.33
CA GLU A 68 -11.30 -4.63 5.10
C GLU A 68 -11.43 -4.30 3.60
N ALA A 69 -12.59 -3.77 3.21
CA ALA A 69 -12.84 -3.30 1.85
C ALA A 69 -13.19 -1.80 1.87
N LEU A 70 -12.26 -0.99 1.35
CA LEU A 70 -12.32 0.46 1.38
C LEU A 70 -12.61 1.03 -0.01
N VAL A 71 -13.39 2.12 -0.05
CA VAL A 71 -13.71 2.84 -1.29
C VAL A 71 -13.36 4.31 -1.16
N LEU A 72 -12.48 4.83 -2.02
CA LEU A 72 -12.19 6.25 -2.13
C LEU A 72 -12.93 6.85 -3.33
N GLU A 73 -13.82 7.80 -3.06
CA GLU A 73 -14.66 8.45 -4.08
C GLU A 73 -14.38 9.96 -4.10
N PRO A 74 -13.66 10.48 -5.14
CA PRO A 74 -13.25 11.89 -5.20
C PRO A 74 -14.40 12.90 -5.20
N SER A 75 -15.62 12.50 -5.59
CA SER A 75 -16.79 13.39 -5.47
C SER A 75 -17.27 13.59 -4.02
N ILE A 76 -16.75 12.81 -3.06
CA ILE A 76 -17.11 12.84 -1.64
C ILE A 76 -15.94 13.35 -0.77
N SER A 77 -14.74 12.82 -1.01
CA SER A 77 -13.46 13.26 -0.41
C SER A 77 -12.30 12.73 -1.23
N ASP A 78 -11.20 13.48 -1.29
CA ASP A 78 -9.97 13.03 -1.96
C ASP A 78 -9.06 12.19 -1.04
N ASP A 79 -9.31 12.23 0.26
CA ASP A 79 -8.43 11.78 1.34
C ASP A 79 -9.14 10.83 2.34
N GLU A 80 -10.46 10.98 2.51
CA GLU A 80 -11.25 10.15 3.41
C GLU A 80 -11.86 8.96 2.65
N TRP A 81 -11.44 7.76 3.01
CA TRP A 81 -12.00 6.52 2.48
C TRP A 81 -13.38 6.25 3.08
N LEU A 82 -14.18 5.42 2.41
CA LEU A 82 -15.47 4.95 2.88
C LEU A 82 -15.35 3.46 3.21
N SER A 83 -15.92 3.04 4.34
CA SER A 83 -16.19 1.62 4.55
C SER A 83 -17.16 1.13 3.47
N ARG A 84 -17.10 -0.16 3.15
CA ARG A 84 -18.02 -0.75 2.18
C ARG A 84 -19.51 -0.52 2.54
N PRO A 85 -19.98 -0.75 3.79
CA PRO A 85 -21.37 -0.47 4.14
C PRO A 85 -21.78 0.98 3.91
N LEU A 86 -20.88 1.93 4.20
CA LEU A 86 -21.16 3.35 3.96
C LEU A 86 -21.19 3.69 2.46
N ALA A 87 -20.24 3.17 1.69
CA ALA A 87 -20.19 3.35 0.24
C ALA A 87 -21.44 2.79 -0.45
N GLU A 88 -21.97 1.67 0.04
CA GLU A 88 -23.23 1.08 -0.44
C GLU A 88 -24.43 2.00 -0.15
N ARG A 89 -24.55 2.54 1.06
CA ARG A 89 -25.61 3.52 1.40
C ARG A 89 -25.57 4.76 0.50
N LEU A 90 -24.37 5.30 0.27
CA LEU A 90 -24.18 6.48 -0.59
C LEU A 90 -24.56 6.17 -2.05
N ARG A 91 -24.16 5.01 -2.56
CA ARG A 91 -24.56 4.55 -3.90
C ARG A 91 -26.08 4.46 -4.03
N ASN A 92 -26.76 3.94 -3.01
CA ASN A 92 -28.21 3.76 -3.02
C ASN A 92 -28.98 5.07 -2.82
N GLY A 93 -28.31 6.15 -2.41
CA GLY A 93 -28.95 7.41 -2.04
C GLY A 93 -29.57 7.39 -0.64
N ASP A 94 -29.18 6.44 0.21
CA ASP A 94 -29.68 6.27 1.58
C ASP A 94 -28.94 7.16 2.61
N ALA A 95 -27.99 7.98 2.14
CA ALA A 95 -27.23 8.92 2.96
C ALA A 95 -26.72 10.09 2.10
N ASP A 96 -26.67 11.29 2.70
CA ASP A 96 -26.01 12.45 2.10
C ASP A 96 -24.51 12.46 2.45
N PRO A 97 -23.59 12.63 1.47
CA PRO A 97 -22.15 12.73 1.71
C PRO A 97 -21.75 13.72 2.83
N ALA A 98 -22.50 14.81 3.02
CA ALA A 98 -22.23 15.81 4.04
C ALA A 98 -22.55 15.33 5.46
N GLU A 99 -23.56 14.49 5.60
CA GLU A 99 -24.03 13.96 6.89
C GLU A 99 -23.20 12.77 7.38
N THR A 100 -22.40 12.15 6.50
CA THR A 100 -21.55 11.01 6.85
C THR A 100 -20.28 11.38 7.63
N ARG A 101 -20.07 12.67 7.91
CA ARG A 101 -18.82 13.21 8.50
C ARG A 101 -18.74 13.14 10.02
N GLU A 102 -19.40 12.18 10.65
CA GLU A 102 -19.46 12.05 12.11
C GLU A 102 -18.58 10.93 12.66
N PHE A 103 -18.66 9.72 12.10
CA PHE A 103 -18.01 8.52 12.62
C PHE A 103 -16.86 8.06 11.73
N TYR A 104 -15.72 7.76 12.34
CA TYR A 104 -14.49 7.43 11.63
C TYR A 104 -13.77 6.25 12.27
N LYS A 105 -13.04 5.53 11.43
CA LYS A 105 -12.05 4.51 11.75
C LYS A 105 -10.72 5.00 11.19
N VAL A 106 -9.72 5.20 12.06
CA VAL A 106 -8.41 5.75 11.70
C VAL A 106 -7.36 4.66 11.87
N TYR A 107 -6.72 4.27 10.78
CA TYR A 107 -5.60 3.34 10.78
C TYR A 107 -4.28 4.11 10.88
N GLY A 108 -3.34 3.60 11.67
CA GLY A 108 -1.94 3.98 11.53
C GLY A 108 -1.30 3.28 10.32
N LEU A 109 -0.33 3.94 9.67
CA LEU A 109 0.45 3.34 8.58
C LEU A 109 1.88 3.09 9.05
N GLU A 110 2.18 1.83 9.39
CA GLU A 110 3.51 1.41 9.81
C GLU A 110 4.31 1.01 8.57
N ARG A 111 5.43 1.69 8.33
CA ARG A 111 6.39 1.26 7.31
C ARG A 111 7.39 0.36 7.99
N GLU A 112 7.65 -0.80 7.39
CA GLU A 112 8.82 -1.60 7.78
C GLU A 112 10.03 -0.68 7.64
N SER A 113 10.59 -0.32 8.79
CA SER A 113 11.77 0.53 8.86
C SER A 113 12.91 -0.28 8.25
N GLY A 114 13.20 -0.07 6.97
CA GLY A 114 14.53 -0.41 6.46
C GLY A 114 15.48 0.40 7.32
N GLU A 115 16.22 -0.27 8.21
CA GLU A 115 17.14 0.32 9.19
C GLU A 115 17.76 1.60 8.66
N SER A 116 17.18 2.72 9.07
CA SER A 116 17.75 4.04 8.88
C SER A 116 18.21 4.48 10.26
N ASP A 117 19.06 3.66 10.88
CA ASP A 117 19.76 4.08 12.09
C ASP A 117 20.85 5.05 11.65
N GLY A 118 20.54 6.33 11.79
CA GLY A 118 21.42 7.43 11.46
C GLY A 118 22.68 7.39 12.30
N THR A 119 23.76 6.84 11.76
CA THR A 119 25.10 7.16 12.27
C THR A 119 25.52 8.50 11.67
N SER A 120 25.10 9.58 12.34
CA SER A 120 25.76 10.88 12.21
C SER A 120 26.96 10.91 13.16
N GLY A 121 28.16 11.08 12.58
CA GLY A 121 29.35 11.56 13.28
C GLY A 121 30.42 10.50 13.54
N ASP A 122 31.48 10.44 12.73
CA ASP A 122 32.65 11.28 12.99
C ASP A 122 33.62 11.24 11.79
N SER A 123 34.31 12.36 11.59
CA SER A 123 35.23 12.59 10.48
C SER A 123 36.56 11.86 10.70
N LYS A 124 37.13 11.24 9.66
CA LYS A 124 38.57 11.41 9.41
C LYS A 124 39.01 11.04 7.99
N ALA A 125 39.44 12.09 7.28
CA ALA A 125 40.42 12.00 6.22
C ALA A 125 41.76 11.47 6.76
N ALA A 126 42.44 10.61 5.99
CA ALA A 126 43.87 10.75 5.64
C ALA A 126 44.38 9.55 4.84
N ALA A 127 45.16 9.89 3.79
CA ALA A 127 46.27 9.17 3.16
C ALA A 127 45.99 7.76 2.60
N ALA A 128 45.99 7.50 1.28
CA ALA A 128 47.03 7.77 0.28
C ALA A 128 48.42 7.27 0.68
N GLU A 129 48.70 5.98 0.43
CA GLU A 129 50.06 5.50 0.21
C GLU A 129 50.10 4.56 -0.99
N ALA A 130 50.83 5.02 -2.00
CA ALA A 130 51.30 4.27 -3.15
C ALA A 130 52.56 3.49 -2.76
N ASN A 131 52.73 2.27 -3.26
CA ASN A 131 54.08 1.74 -3.46
C ASN A 131 54.18 0.96 -4.77
N SER A 132 55.35 1.09 -5.36
CA SER A 132 55.63 0.93 -6.76
C SER A 132 56.56 -0.27 -7.04
N ARG A 133 56.39 -0.85 -8.23
CA ARG A 133 57.39 -1.52 -9.10
C ARG A 133 57.97 -2.89 -8.68
N ALA A 134 57.78 -3.87 -9.56
CA ALA A 134 58.91 -4.52 -10.26
C ALA A 134 58.43 -5.20 -11.55
N ALA A 135 59.24 -5.07 -12.59
CA ALA A 135 59.04 -5.55 -13.94
C ALA A 135 59.53 -7.00 -14.11
N GLY A 136 59.01 -7.68 -15.14
CA GLY A 136 59.52 -8.95 -15.63
C GLY A 136 58.70 -9.44 -16.82
N ASP A 137 59.18 -9.14 -18.02
CA ASP A 137 58.84 -9.76 -19.31
C ASP A 137 58.71 -11.29 -19.21
N ASP A 138 57.72 -11.89 -19.89
CA ASP A 138 58.02 -12.81 -21.00
C ASP A 138 56.77 -13.10 -21.87
N ASP A 139 57.07 -13.36 -23.14
CA ASP A 139 56.29 -13.32 -24.37
C ASP A 139 55.45 -14.59 -24.64
N SER A 140 54.30 -14.41 -25.34
CA SER A 140 53.72 -15.30 -26.39
C SER A 140 52.18 -15.24 -26.46
N SER A 141 51.64 -14.75 -27.59
CA SER A 141 50.23 -14.91 -28.01
C SER A 141 50.06 -16.18 -28.88
N PRO A 142 48.84 -16.70 -29.14
CA PRO A 142 47.95 -16.16 -30.19
C PRO A 142 46.42 -16.28 -29.85
N PRO A 143 45.49 -15.87 -30.74
CA PRO A 143 44.19 -15.29 -30.37
C PRO A 143 43.05 -16.31 -30.28
N THR A 144 41.98 -15.94 -29.57
CA THR A 144 40.67 -16.61 -29.69
C THR A 144 39.55 -15.57 -29.70
N ASP A 145 38.56 -15.89 -30.52
CA ASP A 145 37.46 -15.10 -31.05
C ASP A 145 36.57 -14.32 -30.07
N GLU A 146 35.90 -13.33 -30.68
CA GLU A 146 34.90 -12.40 -30.19
C GLU A 146 33.74 -13.05 -29.40
N GLU A 147 33.36 -12.44 -28.26
CA GLU A 147 31.97 -12.42 -27.77
C GLU A 147 31.72 -11.12 -26.96
N PRO A 148 30.54 -10.46 -27.10
CA PRO A 148 30.41 -9.04 -26.79
C PRO A 148 30.22 -8.72 -25.31
N ALA A 149 30.60 -7.48 -25.00
CA ALA A 149 30.56 -6.83 -23.70
C ALA A 149 29.24 -7.03 -22.93
N GLN A 150 29.37 -7.48 -21.68
CA GLN A 150 28.32 -7.37 -20.68
C GLN A 150 28.00 -5.88 -20.47
N PRO A 151 26.72 -5.47 -20.47
CA PRO A 151 26.37 -4.12 -20.09
C PRO A 151 26.75 -3.90 -18.63
N GLY A 152 27.40 -2.76 -18.40
CA GLY A 152 27.97 -2.36 -17.13
C GLY A 152 26.97 -2.47 -15.98
N ASP A 153 27.51 -2.99 -14.88
CA ASP A 153 27.06 -2.78 -13.51
C ASP A 153 27.08 -1.26 -13.23
N ASP A 154 26.08 -0.55 -13.75
CA ASP A 154 25.84 0.84 -13.40
C ASP A 154 25.16 0.82 -12.03
N GLY A 155 25.95 1.18 -11.02
CA GLY A 155 25.58 1.31 -9.62
C GLY A 155 24.52 2.37 -9.38
N GLY A 156 23.33 2.15 -9.93
CA GLY A 156 22.11 2.77 -9.47
C GLY A 156 21.84 2.24 -8.07
N GLN A 157 22.24 3.02 -7.07
CA GLN A 157 21.81 2.88 -5.68
C GLN A 157 20.28 2.83 -5.68
N THR A 158 19.74 1.63 -5.81
CA THR A 158 18.33 1.35 -5.57
C THR A 158 18.19 1.52 -4.08
N GLN A 159 17.72 2.71 -3.67
CA GLN A 159 17.24 2.91 -2.31
C GLN A 159 16.42 1.66 -1.95
N PRO A 160 16.64 1.03 -0.78
CA PRO A 160 15.84 -0.11 -0.38
C PRO A 160 14.38 0.32 -0.55
N ALA A 161 13.65 -0.38 -1.42
CA ALA A 161 12.24 -0.10 -1.62
C ALA A 161 11.59 -0.28 -0.26
N ALA A 162 11.37 0.84 0.44
CA ALA A 162 10.72 0.83 1.74
C ALA A 162 9.45 -0.01 1.58
N GLY A 163 9.30 -1.04 2.42
CA GLY A 163 8.17 -1.94 2.36
C GLY A 163 6.87 -1.14 2.28
N ARG A 164 5.86 -1.70 1.59
CA ARG A 164 4.55 -1.04 1.53
C ARG A 164 4.03 -0.84 2.94
N PRO A 165 3.46 0.34 3.27
CA PRO A 165 2.94 0.57 4.60
C PRO A 165 1.87 -0.48 4.95
N ARG A 166 1.92 -0.97 6.19
CA ARG A 166 0.92 -1.86 6.78
C ARG A 166 -0.07 -1.04 7.59
N LEU A 167 -1.35 -1.34 7.43
CA LEU A 167 -2.38 -0.79 8.29
C LEU A 167 -2.29 -1.51 9.65
N VAL A 168 -2.12 -0.74 10.72
CA VAL A 168 -2.08 -1.25 12.11
C VAL A 168 -3.41 -1.00 12.81
N GLU A 169 -3.56 -1.41 14.07
CA GLU A 169 -4.84 -1.42 14.80
C GLU A 169 -5.59 -0.09 14.64
N PRO A 170 -6.88 -0.13 14.26
CA PRO A 170 -7.65 1.08 14.02
C PRO A 170 -8.12 1.73 15.32
N LEU A 171 -8.13 3.06 15.34
CA LEU A 171 -8.79 3.87 16.35
C LEU A 171 -10.17 4.32 15.83
N TYR A 172 -11.24 3.96 16.55
CA TYR A 172 -12.59 4.43 16.24
C TYR A 172 -12.87 5.76 16.94
N VAL A 173 -13.23 6.78 16.18
CA VAL A 173 -13.39 8.15 16.69
C VAL A 173 -14.65 8.81 16.16
N ARG A 174 -15.17 9.76 16.94
CA ARG A 174 -16.21 10.68 16.49
C ARG A 174 -15.61 12.07 16.28
N ARG A 175 -15.87 12.69 15.13
CA ARG A 175 -15.46 14.07 14.86
C ARG A 175 -16.14 15.00 15.85
N THR A 176 -15.36 15.82 16.55
CA THR A 176 -15.86 16.74 17.58
C THR A 176 -15.36 18.15 17.25
N GLY A 177 -16.25 19.13 17.20
CA GLY A 177 -15.87 20.52 16.89
C GLY A 177 -15.28 20.71 15.48
N GLY A 178 -15.52 19.78 14.55
CA GLY A 178 -14.99 19.82 13.19
C GLY A 178 -13.63 19.11 13.00
N GLU A 179 -12.97 18.71 14.09
CA GLU A 179 -11.66 18.06 14.05
C GLU A 179 -11.74 16.57 14.40
N LEU A 180 -10.86 15.79 13.78
CA LEU A 180 -10.67 14.37 14.09
C LEU A 180 -9.63 14.24 15.21
N PRO A 181 -9.91 13.46 16.28
CA PRO A 181 -8.88 13.09 17.23
C PRO A 181 -7.68 12.44 16.53
N ALA A 182 -6.48 12.73 17.01
CA ALA A 182 -5.25 12.14 16.48
C ALA A 182 -5.17 10.65 16.81
N TYR A 183 -4.54 9.89 15.93
CA TYR A 183 -4.22 8.49 16.18
C TYR A 183 -3.08 8.39 17.21
N ASP A 184 -3.32 7.72 18.33
CA ASP A 184 -2.40 7.64 19.47
C ASP A 184 -2.08 6.19 19.91
N LEU A 185 -2.53 5.18 19.16
CA LEU A 185 -2.29 3.77 19.49
C LEU A 185 -0.85 3.33 19.19
N ARG A 186 -0.21 3.94 18.18
CA ARG A 186 1.18 3.68 17.79
C ARG A 186 1.87 4.96 17.30
N ASP A 187 3.20 4.97 17.35
CA ASP A 187 4.02 6.05 16.79
C ASP A 187 4.19 5.84 15.27
N VAL A 188 3.33 6.50 14.49
CA VAL A 188 3.31 6.42 13.02
C VAL A 188 3.30 7.83 12.43
N SER A 189 3.99 8.01 11.30
CA SER A 189 4.05 9.30 10.62
C SER A 189 2.84 9.59 9.73
N GLU A 190 2.09 8.56 9.36
CA GLU A 190 0.95 8.65 8.43
C GLU A 190 -0.24 7.84 8.96
N THR A 191 -1.44 8.28 8.60
CA THR A 191 -2.69 7.62 8.93
C THR A 191 -3.57 7.48 7.69
N LEU A 192 -4.50 6.52 7.75
CA LEU A 192 -5.57 6.36 6.78
C LEU A 192 -6.90 6.55 7.48
N VAL A 193 -7.68 7.53 7.03
CA VAL A 193 -8.98 7.87 7.60
C VAL A 193 -10.09 7.20 6.79
N VAL A 194 -10.97 6.48 7.48
CA VAL A 194 -12.14 5.81 6.91
C VAL A 194 -13.40 6.36 7.58
N ARG A 195 -14.34 6.90 6.81
CA ARG A 195 -15.70 7.15 7.28
C ARG A 195 -16.45 5.83 7.42
N VAL A 196 -17.12 5.65 8.53
CA VAL A 196 -17.90 4.45 8.84
C VAL A 196 -19.34 4.80 9.16
N THR A 197 -20.23 3.82 9.10
CA THR A 197 -21.60 3.98 9.59
C THR A 197 -21.63 4.05 11.11
N GLU A 198 -22.70 4.64 11.68
CA GLU A 198 -22.94 4.62 13.13
C GLU A 198 -22.97 3.18 13.67
N SER A 199 -23.59 2.24 12.94
CA SER A 199 -23.64 0.83 13.34
C SER A 199 -22.27 0.18 13.44
N GLU A 200 -21.37 0.48 12.49
CA GLU A 200 -19.97 0.02 12.54
C GLU A 200 -19.23 0.63 13.73
N TYR A 201 -19.42 1.93 13.97
CA TYR A 201 -18.81 2.61 15.12
C TYR A 201 -19.31 2.06 16.47
N ALA A 202 -20.62 1.81 16.59
CA ALA A 202 -21.22 1.27 17.80
C ALA A 202 -20.87 -0.20 18.07
N SER A 203 -20.47 -0.94 17.02
CA SER A 203 -20.04 -2.35 17.10
C SER A 203 -18.52 -2.50 17.19
N ALA A 204 -17.78 -1.39 17.25
CA ALA A 204 -16.34 -1.41 17.41
C ALA A 204 -15.96 -2.11 18.74
N PRO A 205 -14.85 -2.87 18.75
CA PRO A 205 -14.41 -3.63 19.92
C PRO A 205 -13.96 -2.75 21.10
#